data_AF-A0A502CX01-F1
#
_entry.id   AF-A0A502CX01-F1
#
_cell.length_a   1.000
_cell.length_b   1.000
_cell.length_c   1.000
_cell.angle_alpha   90.00
_cell.angle_beta   90.00
_cell.angle_gamma   90.00
#
_symmetry.space_group_name_H-M   'P 1'
#
loop_
_entity.id
_entity.type
_entity.pdbx_description
1 polymer ?
#
loop_
_entity_poly.entity_id
_entity_poly.type
_entity_poly.pdbx_seq_one_letter_code
_entity_poly.pdbx_strand_id
1 'polypeptide(L)'
;MGVTRLTADDASVLAVETLGLDSGSIELISIEGIAASLRRAASFMCPTSPSRLVDAVLGALRPLAATEVERTDVADVLELLVASGDLLELRQESGRSIRLLYLAPPSYIERRPGSFLLMGIRPFGISILEGELRKAIEYEGHTRVLELDPDTGAEQLRQLELRPVRKDRWVSTPALEAPPGLIERYRARLDVSGDAGRLDGLVILDAESSVRYYRGRWRAPTSRDNGDMVARRPQAYGADLWCLIRFESGVPGRLMEFPADDPVLPGRDEAWRYQAAVDALRGAPQRFRVRRGSTPEDDTTFDFFGPLPGFAARYLQIAGLALGKTQGALFSFRVPLAATQDVSAFLTDMLWMDQEEAARGV
;
A
#
# COMPACT_ATOMS: atom_id res chain seq x y z
N MET A 1 12.80 -29.72 -32.05
CA MET A 1 12.74 -29.04 -30.74
C MET A 1 12.80 -30.11 -29.67
N GLY A 2 13.91 -30.20 -28.94
CA GLY A 2 14.01 -31.09 -27.78
C GLY A 2 13.38 -30.42 -26.56
N VAL A 3 12.62 -31.16 -25.76
CA VAL A 3 12.09 -30.69 -24.48
C VAL A 3 13.16 -30.97 -23.43
N THR A 4 13.72 -29.93 -22.82
CA THR A 4 14.66 -30.04 -21.70
C THR A 4 13.89 -29.97 -20.39
N ARG A 5 14.12 -30.93 -19.49
CA ARG A 5 13.52 -30.93 -18.15
C ARG A 5 14.38 -30.07 -17.22
N LEU A 6 13.76 -29.08 -16.59
CA LEU A 6 14.38 -28.25 -15.56
C LEU A 6 14.02 -28.77 -14.16
N THR A 7 14.90 -28.50 -13.19
CA THR A 7 14.53 -28.58 -11.77
C THR A 7 13.66 -27.39 -11.38
N ALA A 8 13.04 -27.43 -10.20
CA ALA A 8 12.25 -26.30 -9.69
C ALA A 8 13.13 -25.05 -9.51
N ASP A 9 14.35 -25.22 -9.01
CA ASP A 9 15.30 -24.13 -8.79
C ASP A 9 15.75 -23.52 -10.12
N ASP A 10 16.12 -24.32 -11.12
CA ASP A 10 16.50 -23.83 -12.45
C ASP A 10 15.33 -23.10 -13.14
N ALA A 11 14.11 -23.62 -12.97
CA ALA A 11 12.90 -22.97 -13.49
C ALA A 11 12.57 -21.67 -12.77
N SER A 12 12.86 -21.58 -11.46
CA SER A 12 12.73 -20.36 -10.67
C SER A 12 13.70 -19.28 -11.14
N VAL A 13 14.99 -19.63 -11.32
CA VAL A 13 16.02 -18.73 -11.89
C VAL A 13 15.60 -18.22 -13.27
N LEU A 14 15.19 -19.12 -14.16
CA LEU A 14 14.71 -18.76 -15.50
C LEU A 14 13.47 -17.85 -15.46
N ALA A 15 12.57 -18.06 -14.50
CA ALA A 15 11.40 -17.21 -14.32
C ALA A 15 11.78 -15.78 -13.91
N VAL A 16 12.74 -15.62 -12.98
CA VAL A 16 13.27 -14.31 -12.56
C VAL A 16 13.89 -13.57 -13.75
N GLU A 17 14.72 -14.25 -14.54
CA GLU A 17 15.34 -13.67 -15.75
C GLU A 17 14.30 -13.30 -16.81
N THR A 18 13.28 -14.14 -17.00
CA THR A 18 12.17 -13.89 -17.95
C THR A 18 11.35 -12.65 -17.54
N LEU A 19 11.23 -12.40 -16.24
CA LEU A 19 10.62 -11.18 -15.70
C LEU A 19 11.52 -9.95 -15.87
N GLY A 20 12.78 -10.14 -16.28
CA GLY A 20 13.77 -9.08 -16.48
C GLY A 20 14.43 -8.62 -15.20
N LEU A 21 14.48 -9.49 -14.19
CA LEU A 21 15.14 -9.25 -12.91
C LEU A 21 16.50 -9.96 -12.89
N ASP A 22 17.39 -9.52 -12.01
CA ASP A 22 18.68 -10.16 -11.78
C ASP A 22 18.52 -11.38 -10.87
N SER A 23 18.66 -12.58 -11.44
CA SER A 23 18.55 -13.86 -10.73
C SER A 23 19.68 -14.10 -9.73
N GLY A 24 20.78 -13.33 -9.78
CA GLY A 24 21.85 -13.39 -8.80
C GLY A 24 21.53 -12.67 -7.48
N SER A 25 20.56 -11.75 -7.49
CA SER A 25 20.24 -10.89 -6.33
C SER A 25 18.76 -10.94 -5.91
N ILE A 26 17.85 -11.35 -6.80
CA ILE A 26 16.41 -11.36 -6.55
C ILE A 26 15.85 -12.78 -6.65
N GLU A 27 15.20 -13.23 -5.58
CA GLU A 27 14.46 -14.48 -5.57
C GLU A 27 13.07 -14.33 -6.16
N LEU A 28 12.52 -15.38 -6.79
CA LEU A 28 11.19 -15.35 -7.40
C LEU A 28 10.07 -15.01 -6.40
N ILE A 29 10.21 -15.45 -5.16
CA ILE A 29 9.22 -15.26 -4.08
C ILE A 29 9.48 -14.00 -3.23
N SER A 30 10.48 -13.20 -3.58
CA SER A 30 10.70 -11.88 -2.99
C SER A 30 9.56 -10.91 -3.35
N ILE A 31 9.53 -9.74 -2.72
CA ILE A 31 8.54 -8.69 -3.05
C ILE A 31 8.72 -8.27 -4.52
N GLU A 32 9.95 -8.12 -4.98
CA GLU A 32 10.35 -7.75 -6.34
C GLU A 32 9.85 -8.81 -7.34
N GLY A 33 10.09 -10.09 -7.05
CA GLY A 33 9.68 -11.22 -7.89
C GLY A 33 8.16 -11.36 -7.98
N ILE A 34 7.46 -11.23 -6.86
CA ILE A 34 5.99 -11.24 -6.80
C ILE A 34 5.42 -10.02 -7.53
N ALA A 35 5.99 -8.83 -7.35
CA ALA A 35 5.57 -7.60 -8.01
C ALA A 35 5.74 -7.70 -9.54
N ALA A 36 6.89 -8.21 -10.01
CA ALA A 36 7.11 -8.43 -11.44
C ALA A 36 6.15 -9.48 -12.02
N SER A 37 5.88 -10.56 -11.28
CA SER A 37 4.90 -11.60 -11.66
C SER A 37 3.49 -11.04 -11.78
N LEU A 38 3.05 -10.23 -10.81
CA LEU A 38 1.75 -9.54 -10.83
C LEU A 38 1.64 -8.57 -12.00
N ARG A 39 2.66 -7.76 -12.27
CA ARG A 39 2.67 -6.87 -13.45
C ARG A 39 2.57 -7.64 -14.75
N ARG A 40 3.33 -8.74 -14.86
CA ARG A 40 3.30 -9.63 -16.03
C ARG A 40 1.92 -10.22 -16.22
N ALA A 41 1.33 -10.83 -15.20
CA ALA A 41 0.00 -11.41 -15.27
C ALA A 41 -1.07 -10.35 -15.59
N ALA A 42 -1.02 -9.20 -14.92
CA ALA A 42 -1.95 -8.10 -15.15
C ALA A 42 -1.94 -7.62 -16.60
N SER A 43 -0.76 -7.54 -17.24
CA SER A 43 -0.61 -7.10 -18.63
C SER A 43 -1.38 -7.95 -19.65
N PHE A 44 -1.72 -9.20 -19.29
CA PHE A 44 -2.54 -10.11 -20.11
C PHE A 44 -3.98 -10.23 -19.62
N MET A 45 -4.21 -10.07 -18.32
CA MET A 45 -5.49 -10.37 -17.69
C MET A 45 -6.39 -9.15 -17.52
N CYS A 46 -5.85 -7.93 -17.46
CA CYS A 46 -6.66 -6.74 -17.22
C CYS A 46 -7.59 -6.43 -18.42
N PRO A 47 -8.85 -6.04 -18.17
CA PRO A 47 -9.47 -5.85 -16.85
C PRO A 47 -9.80 -7.17 -16.14
N THR A 48 -9.48 -7.28 -14.85
CA THR A 48 -9.70 -8.50 -14.04
C THR A 48 -10.03 -8.18 -12.59
N SER A 49 -10.53 -9.16 -11.83
CA SER A 49 -10.71 -8.98 -10.38
C SER A 49 -9.41 -9.25 -9.62
N PRO A 50 -9.19 -8.60 -8.45
CA PRO A 50 -8.02 -8.83 -7.62
C PRO A 50 -7.78 -10.31 -7.30
N SER A 51 -8.83 -11.04 -6.91
CA SER A 51 -8.71 -12.47 -6.59
C SER A 51 -8.22 -13.29 -7.77
N ARG A 52 -8.74 -13.06 -8.98
CA ARG A 52 -8.33 -13.80 -10.17
C ARG A 52 -6.85 -13.56 -10.50
N LEU A 53 -6.38 -12.33 -10.34
CA LEU A 53 -4.97 -11.98 -10.56
C LEU A 53 -4.05 -12.63 -9.52
N VAL A 54 -4.42 -12.55 -8.23
CA VAL A 54 -3.68 -13.21 -7.13
C VAL A 54 -3.61 -14.70 -7.35
N ASP A 55 -4.74 -15.35 -7.63
CA ASP A 55 -4.80 -16.81 -7.77
C ASP A 55 -4.01 -17.28 -9.00
N ALA A 56 -3.98 -16.50 -10.09
CA ALA A 56 -3.18 -16.80 -11.27
C ALA A 56 -1.67 -16.73 -10.99
N VAL A 57 -1.21 -15.70 -10.28
CA VAL A 57 0.21 -15.58 -9.89
C VAL A 57 0.57 -16.68 -8.89
N LEU A 58 -0.25 -16.89 -7.87
CA LEU A 58 -0.01 -17.92 -6.86
C LEU A 58 0.07 -19.32 -7.48
N GLY A 59 -0.80 -19.62 -8.45
CA GLY A 59 -0.75 -20.89 -9.20
C GLY A 59 0.53 -21.07 -10.02
N ALA A 60 1.11 -19.97 -10.52
CA ALA A 60 2.38 -20.00 -11.26
C ALA A 60 3.61 -20.10 -10.34
N LEU A 61 3.57 -19.46 -9.15
CA LEU A 61 4.69 -19.44 -8.22
C LEU A 61 4.82 -20.73 -7.40
N ARG A 62 3.69 -21.31 -6.95
CA ARG A 62 3.68 -22.48 -6.04
C ARG A 62 4.54 -23.67 -6.49
N PRO A 63 4.55 -24.07 -7.77
CA PRO A 63 5.39 -25.19 -8.22
C PRO A 63 6.90 -24.90 -8.20
N LEU A 64 7.28 -23.62 -8.15
CA LEU A 64 8.67 -23.15 -8.27
C LEU A 64 9.23 -22.62 -6.94
N ALA A 65 8.37 -22.42 -5.95
CA ALA A 65 8.75 -21.83 -4.68
C ALA A 65 9.46 -22.85 -3.79
N ALA A 66 10.63 -22.48 -3.27
CA ALA A 66 11.37 -23.29 -2.29
C ALA A 66 10.65 -23.34 -0.93
N THR A 67 9.85 -22.31 -0.62
CA THR A 67 9.03 -22.20 0.59
C THR A 67 7.57 -21.95 0.24
N GLU A 68 6.67 -22.22 1.18
CA GLU A 68 5.24 -21.94 0.98
C GLU A 68 5.01 -20.44 0.77
N VAL A 69 4.32 -20.09 -0.31
CA VAL A 69 3.87 -18.72 -0.60
C VAL A 69 2.41 -18.62 -0.21
N GLU A 70 2.09 -17.74 0.74
CA GLU A 70 0.73 -17.53 1.17
C GLU A 70 -0.02 -16.64 0.19
N ARG A 71 -1.34 -16.88 0.07
CA ARG A 71 -2.21 -16.05 -0.75
C ARG A 71 -2.21 -14.59 -0.27
N THR A 72 -2.06 -14.38 1.04
CA THR A 72 -1.99 -13.05 1.66
C THR A 72 -0.76 -12.29 1.22
N ASP A 73 0.39 -12.93 1.04
CA ASP A 73 1.62 -12.24 0.64
C ASP A 73 1.48 -11.66 -0.78
N VAL A 74 0.94 -12.45 -1.71
CA VAL A 74 0.66 -11.98 -3.08
C VAL A 74 -0.40 -10.89 -3.10
N ALA A 75 -1.44 -11.02 -2.27
CA ALA A 75 -2.47 -9.99 -2.14
C ALA A 75 -1.90 -8.67 -1.58
N ASP A 76 -1.02 -8.74 -0.58
CA ASP A 76 -0.37 -7.55 -0.01
C ASP A 76 0.49 -6.83 -1.05
N VAL A 77 1.27 -7.55 -1.86
CA VAL A 77 2.05 -6.95 -2.96
C VAL A 77 1.15 -6.36 -4.03
N LEU A 78 0.02 -6.99 -4.37
CA LEU A 78 -0.96 -6.43 -5.30
C LEU A 78 -1.50 -5.08 -4.80
N GLU A 79 -1.80 -4.97 -3.50
CA GLU A 79 -2.25 -3.70 -2.92
C GLU A 79 -1.16 -2.63 -2.99
N LEU A 80 0.12 -3.00 -2.87
CA LEU A 80 1.24 -2.08 -3.11
C LEU A 80 1.31 -1.63 -4.58
N LEU A 81 1.02 -2.50 -5.56
CA LEU A 81 0.99 -2.12 -6.98
C LEU A 81 -0.17 -1.18 -7.33
N VAL A 82 -1.32 -1.34 -6.67
CA VAL A 82 -2.42 -0.36 -6.79
C VAL A 82 -2.01 0.97 -6.14
N ALA A 83 -1.42 0.92 -4.95
CA ALA A 83 -0.99 2.13 -4.23
C ALA A 83 0.13 2.90 -4.95
N SER A 84 1.06 2.19 -5.61
CA SER A 84 2.17 2.76 -6.40
C SER A 84 1.77 3.10 -7.84
N GLY A 85 0.54 2.81 -8.25
CA GLY A 85 -0.02 3.22 -9.53
C GLY A 85 0.42 2.43 -10.73
N ASP A 86 0.81 1.19 -10.52
CA ASP A 86 0.93 0.23 -11.61
C ASP A 86 -0.44 -0.25 -12.08
N LEU A 87 -1.41 -0.29 -11.17
CA LEU A 87 -2.77 -0.71 -11.42
C LEU A 87 -3.77 0.35 -10.95
N LEU A 88 -4.83 0.53 -11.73
CA LEU A 88 -5.98 1.34 -11.36
C LEU A 88 -7.10 0.43 -10.88
N GLU A 89 -7.79 0.85 -9.83
CA GLU A 89 -8.96 0.16 -9.32
C GLU A 89 -10.21 0.98 -9.62
N LEU A 90 -11.19 0.35 -10.27
CA LEU A 90 -12.50 0.95 -10.52
C LEU A 90 -13.60 0.03 -10.00
N ARG A 91 -14.62 0.63 -9.40
CA ARG A 91 -15.86 -0.05 -9.03
C ARG A 91 -16.87 0.11 -10.16
N GLN A 92 -17.42 -1.00 -10.65
CA GLN A 92 -18.57 -0.93 -11.56
C GLN A 92 -19.88 -1.03 -10.77
N GLU A 93 -20.69 0.01 -10.86
CA GLU A 93 -22.04 0.04 -10.30
C GLU A 93 -23.05 -0.59 -11.28
N SER A 94 -23.12 -1.92 -11.29
CA SER A 94 -24.12 -2.67 -12.06
C SER A 94 -24.98 -3.52 -11.13
N GLY A 95 -25.71 -2.89 -10.20
CA GLY A 95 -26.55 -3.56 -9.19
C GLY A 95 -25.81 -4.43 -8.16
N ARG A 96 -24.54 -4.76 -8.43
CA ARG A 96 -23.55 -5.42 -7.56
C ARG A 96 -22.22 -4.71 -7.81
N SER A 97 -21.62 -4.11 -6.78
CA SER A 97 -20.32 -3.43 -6.90
C SER A 97 -19.21 -4.44 -7.15
N ILE A 98 -18.74 -4.56 -8.39
CA ILE A 98 -17.60 -5.43 -8.74
C ILE A 98 -16.33 -4.56 -8.81
N ARG A 99 -15.33 -4.93 -7.99
CA ARG A 99 -13.99 -4.32 -7.98
C ARG A 99 -13.17 -4.91 -9.14
N LEU A 100 -12.81 -4.08 -10.11
CA LEU A 100 -11.96 -4.45 -11.25
C LEU A 100 -10.66 -3.66 -11.25
N LEU A 101 -9.59 -4.34 -11.64
CA LEU A 101 -8.27 -3.79 -11.86
C LEU A 101 -8.05 -3.52 -13.34
N TYR A 102 -7.42 -2.39 -13.64
CA TYR A 102 -7.05 -1.93 -14.97
C TYR A 102 -5.56 -1.59 -14.97
N LEU A 103 -4.93 -1.63 -16.15
CA LEU A 103 -3.55 -1.17 -16.28
C LEU A 103 -3.50 0.35 -16.14
N ALA A 104 -2.65 0.85 -15.26
CA ALA A 104 -2.32 2.26 -15.26
C ALA A 104 -1.38 2.58 -16.45
N PRO A 105 -1.53 3.76 -17.07
CA PRO A 105 -0.66 4.15 -18.19
C PRO A 105 0.80 4.28 -17.72
N PRO A 106 1.78 3.84 -18.54
CA PRO A 106 3.20 4.05 -18.26
C PRO A 106 3.50 5.52 -17.97
N SER A 107 4.03 5.77 -16.79
CA SER A 107 4.20 7.11 -16.23
C SER A 107 5.46 7.18 -15.38
N TYR A 108 5.91 8.38 -15.06
CA TYR A 108 7.03 8.60 -14.16
C TYR A 108 6.80 9.76 -13.19
N ILE A 109 7.51 9.72 -12.07
CA ILE A 109 7.60 10.81 -11.09
C ILE A 109 9.07 11.04 -10.78
N GLU A 110 9.54 12.27 -10.93
CA GLU A 110 10.88 12.64 -10.48
C GLU A 110 10.87 12.81 -8.95
N ARG A 111 11.55 11.95 -8.20
CA ARG A 111 11.63 11.97 -6.72
C ARG A 111 12.55 13.08 -6.24
N ARG A 112 13.70 13.20 -6.89
CA ARG A 112 14.75 14.22 -6.73
C ARG A 112 15.41 14.43 -8.11
N PRO A 113 16.13 15.53 -8.35
CA PRO A 113 16.78 15.76 -9.64
C PRO A 113 17.54 14.53 -10.12
N GLY A 114 17.15 13.99 -11.28
CA GLY A 114 17.76 12.80 -11.90
C GLY A 114 17.22 11.43 -11.45
N SER A 115 16.42 11.35 -10.40
CA SER A 115 15.90 10.07 -9.87
C SER A 115 14.41 9.93 -10.14
N PHE A 116 14.03 8.93 -10.94
CA PHE A 116 12.68 8.76 -11.45
C PHE A 116 12.04 7.47 -10.97
N LEU A 117 10.86 7.56 -10.33
CA LEU A 117 10.00 6.42 -10.06
C LEU A 117 9.19 6.08 -11.32
N LEU A 118 9.26 4.84 -11.79
CA LEU A 118 8.52 4.33 -12.93
C LEU A 118 7.28 3.56 -12.48
N MET A 119 6.15 3.87 -13.11
CA MET A 119 4.85 3.34 -12.76
C MET A 119 4.02 3.02 -14.01
N GLY A 120 2.96 2.24 -13.83
CA GLY A 120 2.09 1.76 -14.90
C GLY A 120 2.54 0.45 -15.51
N ILE A 121 1.76 -0.09 -16.43
CA ILE A 121 2.02 -1.38 -17.08
C ILE A 121 1.64 -1.27 -18.56
N ARG A 122 2.56 -1.68 -19.46
CA ARG A 122 2.23 -1.87 -20.89
C ARG A 122 1.50 -3.22 -21.07
N PRO A 123 0.52 -3.32 -21.97
CA PRO A 123 -0.19 -4.57 -22.23
C PRO A 123 0.71 -5.64 -22.86
N PHE A 124 0.26 -6.89 -22.83
CA PHE A 124 0.89 -8.04 -23.51
C PHE A 124 2.32 -8.34 -23.09
N GLY A 125 2.67 -8.03 -21.84
CA GLY A 125 3.99 -8.29 -21.28
C GLY A 125 5.11 -7.44 -21.88
N ILE A 126 4.77 -6.37 -22.59
CA ILE A 126 5.74 -5.42 -23.12
C ILE A 126 6.39 -4.68 -21.94
N SER A 127 7.71 -4.46 -22.01
CA SER A 127 8.43 -3.69 -20.99
C SER A 127 8.10 -2.19 -21.09
N ILE A 128 8.20 -1.45 -19.98
CA ILE A 128 8.04 0.01 -20.04
C ILE A 128 9.18 0.66 -20.82
N LEU A 129 10.40 0.16 -20.60
CA LEU A 129 11.63 0.64 -21.22
C LEU A 129 12.32 -0.52 -21.96
N GLU A 130 13.18 -0.17 -22.91
CA GLU A 130 13.93 -1.11 -23.73
C GLU A 130 15.44 -0.87 -23.63
N GLY A 131 16.24 -1.81 -24.14
CA GLY A 131 17.69 -1.68 -24.23
C GLY A 131 18.38 -1.42 -22.89
N GLU A 132 19.35 -0.51 -22.89
CA GLU A 132 20.15 -0.16 -21.71
C GLU A 132 19.32 0.49 -20.60
N LEU A 133 18.28 1.25 -20.96
CA LEU A 133 17.38 1.85 -19.95
C LEU A 133 16.62 0.80 -19.16
N ARG A 134 16.24 -0.32 -19.79
CA ARG A 134 15.62 -1.43 -19.07
C ARG A 134 16.58 -2.04 -18.05
N LYS A 135 17.85 -2.21 -18.42
CA LYS A 135 18.88 -2.78 -17.55
C LYS A 135 19.26 -1.84 -16.40
N ALA A 136 19.10 -0.54 -16.61
CA ALA A 136 19.32 0.49 -15.60
C ALA A 136 18.16 0.65 -14.60
N ILE A 137 17.06 -0.10 -14.74
CA ILE A 137 15.98 -0.08 -13.75
C ILE A 137 16.46 -0.77 -12.49
N GLU A 138 16.48 -0.01 -11.40
CA GLU A 138 16.69 -0.52 -10.06
C GLU A 138 15.34 -0.95 -9.46
N TYR A 139 15.28 -2.18 -9.00
CA TYR A 139 14.10 -2.74 -8.35
C TYR A 139 14.27 -2.67 -6.85
N GLU A 140 13.34 -1.97 -6.21
CA GLU A 140 13.39 -1.64 -4.80
C GLU A 140 12.05 -2.03 -4.16
N GLY A 141 11.96 -3.26 -3.63
CA GLY A 141 10.71 -3.87 -3.19
C GLY A 141 9.71 -3.99 -4.34
N HIS A 142 8.58 -3.30 -4.23
CA HIS A 142 7.59 -3.25 -5.29
C HIS A 142 7.81 -2.06 -6.24
N THR A 143 8.81 -1.21 -6.05
CA THR A 143 9.01 -0.01 -6.87
C THR A 143 10.06 -0.23 -7.96
N ARG A 144 10.05 0.65 -8.97
CA ARG A 144 11.02 0.69 -10.07
C ARG A 144 11.61 2.09 -10.13
N VAL A 145 12.91 2.20 -9.95
CA VAL A 145 13.64 3.47 -9.95
C VAL A 145 14.59 3.50 -11.14
N LEU A 146 14.75 4.67 -11.73
CA LEU A 146 15.69 4.91 -12.81
C LEU A 146 16.45 6.20 -12.51
N GLU A 147 17.77 6.09 -12.40
CA GLU A 147 18.66 7.24 -12.27
C GLU A 147 19.12 7.67 -13.67
N LEU A 148 18.88 8.94 -14.00
CA LEU A 148 19.24 9.58 -15.26
C LEU A 148 19.91 10.93 -14.98
N ASP A 149 20.47 11.52 -16.03
CA ASP A 149 20.97 12.89 -15.98
C ASP A 149 19.84 13.87 -15.55
N PRO A 150 20.04 14.71 -14.52
CA PRO A 150 19.00 15.60 -14.00
C PRO A 150 18.46 16.60 -15.02
N ASP A 151 19.28 17.05 -15.97
CA ASP A 151 18.90 18.10 -16.92
C ASP A 151 18.14 17.52 -18.13
N THR A 152 18.39 16.25 -18.48
CA THR A 152 17.87 15.63 -19.71
C THR A 152 16.94 14.44 -19.48
N GLY A 153 16.97 13.82 -18.31
CA GLY A 153 16.25 12.56 -18.02
C GLY A 153 14.74 12.66 -18.19
N ALA A 154 14.13 13.75 -17.72
CA ALA A 154 12.68 13.95 -17.86
C ALA A 154 12.24 14.06 -19.32
N GLU A 155 13.06 14.67 -20.18
CA GLU A 155 12.80 14.78 -21.62
C GLU A 155 12.97 13.43 -22.32
N GLN A 156 14.03 12.69 -21.97
CA GLN A 156 14.25 11.34 -22.47
C GLN A 156 13.05 10.41 -22.17
N LEU A 157 12.49 10.46 -20.96
CA LEU A 157 11.31 9.66 -20.59
C LEU A 157 10.03 10.07 -21.35
N ARG A 158 9.86 11.37 -21.65
CA ARG A 158 8.72 11.84 -22.46
C ARG A 158 8.79 11.34 -23.90
N GLN A 159 9.99 11.27 -24.48
CA GLN A 159 10.20 10.75 -25.83
C GLN A 159 9.86 9.26 -25.95
N LEU A 160 9.92 8.52 -24.82
CA LEU A 160 9.48 7.13 -24.70
C LEU A 160 7.98 6.99 -24.39
N GLU A 161 7.22 8.08 -24.52
CA GLU A 161 5.79 8.18 -24.25
C GLU A 161 5.38 7.89 -22.80
N LEU A 162 6.32 7.98 -21.84
CA LEU A 162 5.93 7.93 -20.43
C LEU A 162 5.36 9.28 -20.02
N ARG A 163 4.27 9.24 -19.26
CA ARG A 163 3.57 10.44 -18.81
C ARG A 163 4.18 10.97 -17.51
N PRO A 164 4.55 12.27 -17.43
CA PRO A 164 4.95 12.86 -16.17
C PRO A 164 3.74 12.95 -15.22
N VAL A 165 3.93 12.53 -13.98
CA VAL A 165 2.95 12.71 -12.92
C VAL A 165 3.55 13.65 -11.87
N ARG A 166 2.78 14.67 -11.49
CA ARG A 166 3.22 15.61 -10.46
C ARG A 166 3.14 14.95 -9.08
N LYS A 167 4.14 15.20 -8.22
CA LYS A 167 4.22 14.63 -6.86
C LYS A 167 2.98 14.91 -6.03
N ASP A 168 2.51 16.15 -6.02
CA ASP A 168 1.33 16.58 -5.26
C ASP A 168 0.07 15.80 -5.66
N ARG A 169 -0.14 15.62 -6.97
CA ARG A 169 -1.24 14.83 -7.51
C ARG A 169 -1.08 13.34 -7.24
N TRP A 170 0.14 12.83 -7.27
CA TRP A 170 0.44 11.43 -7.00
C TRP A 170 0.15 11.06 -5.54
N VAL A 171 0.71 11.83 -4.60
CA VAL A 171 0.47 11.62 -3.17
C VAL A 171 -1.03 11.75 -2.89
N SER A 172 -1.70 12.71 -3.53
CA SER A 172 -3.13 12.98 -3.34
C SER A 172 -3.45 13.20 -1.86
N THR A 173 -2.64 14.04 -1.22
CA THR A 173 -2.75 14.36 0.21
C THR A 173 -4.13 14.98 0.49
N PRO A 174 -4.87 14.49 1.50
CA PRO A 174 -6.12 15.12 1.89
C PRO A 174 -5.87 16.51 2.50
N ALA A 175 -6.94 17.28 2.72
CA ALA A 175 -6.82 18.57 3.38
C ALA A 175 -6.24 18.42 4.79
N LEU A 176 -5.38 19.38 5.17
CA LEU A 176 -4.89 19.52 6.54
C LEU A 176 -6.06 19.89 7.46
N GLU A 177 -6.30 19.09 8.49
CA GLU A 177 -7.37 19.29 9.46
C GLU A 177 -6.93 18.77 10.84
N ALA A 178 -7.54 19.27 11.91
CA ALA A 178 -7.30 18.75 13.26
C ALA A 178 -8.15 17.48 13.52
N PRO A 179 -7.74 16.59 14.45
CA PRO A 179 -8.48 15.36 14.73
C PRO A 179 -9.99 15.55 15.03
N PRO A 180 -10.41 16.55 15.85
CA PRO A 180 -11.83 16.79 16.09
C PRO A 180 -12.61 17.12 14.82
N GLY A 181 -12.03 17.93 13.94
CA GLY A 181 -12.70 18.37 12.70
C GLY A 181 -12.98 17.20 11.76
N LEU A 182 -12.02 16.27 11.62
CA LEU A 182 -12.23 15.06 10.85
C LEU A 182 -13.35 14.21 11.47
N ILE A 183 -13.29 13.97 12.78
CA ILE A 183 -14.29 13.14 13.47
C ILE A 183 -15.69 13.74 13.40
N GLU A 184 -15.84 15.05 13.58
CA GLU A 184 -17.12 15.76 13.47
C GLU A 184 -17.69 15.67 12.06
N ARG A 185 -16.85 15.81 11.02
CA ARG A 185 -17.26 15.68 9.62
C ARG A 185 -17.82 14.29 9.31
N TYR A 186 -17.15 13.25 9.76
CA TYR A 186 -17.63 11.86 9.59
C TYR A 186 -18.85 11.56 10.46
N ARG A 187 -18.91 12.12 11.68
CA ARG A 187 -20.07 12.03 12.56
C ARG A 187 -21.32 12.62 11.92
N ALA A 188 -21.21 13.82 11.34
CA ALA A 188 -22.33 14.48 10.65
C ALA A 188 -22.89 13.62 9.50
N ARG A 189 -22.03 12.88 8.78
CA ARG A 189 -22.47 11.94 7.74
C ARG A 189 -23.12 10.69 8.31
N LEU A 190 -22.57 10.16 9.40
CA LEU A 190 -23.15 9.02 10.10
C LEU A 190 -24.52 9.38 10.71
N ASP A 191 -24.73 10.61 11.17
CA ASP A 191 -26.00 11.06 11.74
C ASP A 191 -27.15 11.02 10.73
N VAL A 192 -26.86 11.22 9.44
CA VAL A 192 -27.83 11.14 8.34
C VAL A 192 -27.83 9.79 7.63
N SER A 193 -27.02 8.83 8.05
CA SER A 193 -26.97 7.49 7.45
C SER A 193 -28.16 6.64 7.88
N GLY A 194 -28.46 5.60 7.11
CA GLY A 194 -29.49 4.62 7.43
C GLY A 194 -29.17 3.81 8.69
N ASP A 195 -30.20 3.09 9.16
CA ASP A 195 -30.07 2.09 10.23
C ASP A 195 -29.05 1.02 9.82
N ALA A 196 -28.20 0.62 10.76
CA ALA A 196 -27.21 -0.44 10.55
C ALA A 196 -27.88 -1.80 10.30
N GLY A 197 -29.09 -2.01 10.83
CA GLY A 197 -29.79 -3.29 10.78
C GLY A 197 -29.02 -4.40 11.50
N ARG A 198 -29.36 -5.65 11.17
CA ARG A 198 -28.66 -6.82 11.74
C ARG A 198 -27.34 -7.05 11.02
N LEU A 199 -26.24 -6.93 11.75
CA LEU A 199 -24.88 -7.14 11.25
C LEU A 199 -24.25 -8.37 11.91
N ASP A 200 -24.19 -9.48 11.18
CA ASP A 200 -23.51 -10.70 11.65
C ASP A 200 -22.03 -10.70 11.21
N GLY A 201 -21.14 -11.23 12.07
CA GLY A 201 -19.71 -11.40 11.74
C GLY A 201 -18.87 -10.11 11.74
N LEU A 202 -19.40 -9.01 12.29
CA LEU A 202 -18.71 -7.73 12.38
C LEU A 202 -17.46 -7.82 13.27
N VAL A 203 -16.36 -7.18 12.83
CA VAL A 203 -15.20 -6.90 13.69
C VAL A 203 -14.92 -5.41 13.73
N ILE A 204 -14.49 -4.90 14.88
CA ILE A 204 -14.20 -3.49 15.11
C ILE A 204 -12.72 -3.29 15.43
N LEU A 205 -12.22 -2.10 15.09
CA LEU A 205 -10.87 -1.68 15.41
C LEU A 205 -10.86 -1.00 16.77
N ASP A 206 -10.27 -1.68 17.76
CA ASP A 206 -10.31 -1.25 19.15
C ASP A 206 -9.32 -0.10 19.42
N ALA A 207 -9.88 1.06 19.78
CA ALA A 207 -9.15 2.25 20.16
C ALA A 207 -8.41 2.12 21.51
N GLU A 208 -8.80 1.16 22.34
CA GLU A 208 -8.20 0.96 23.67
C GLU A 208 -7.01 0.00 23.64
N SER A 209 -6.92 -0.82 22.59
CA SER A 209 -5.83 -1.75 22.36
C SER A 209 -4.55 -1.02 21.92
N SER A 210 -3.39 -1.63 22.21
CA SER A 210 -2.09 -1.05 21.88
C SER A 210 -1.92 -0.73 20.39
N VAL A 211 -1.52 0.50 20.08
CA VAL A 211 -1.20 0.94 18.71
C VAL A 211 0.02 0.22 18.10
N ARG A 212 0.84 -0.46 18.92
CA ARG A 212 2.02 -1.21 18.46
C ARG A 212 1.70 -2.56 17.82
N TYR A 213 0.49 -3.06 17.98
CA TYR A 213 0.11 -4.37 17.44
C TYR A 213 -1.23 -4.30 16.72
N TYR A 214 -1.20 -3.76 15.49
CA TYR A 214 -2.40 -3.52 14.68
C TYR A 214 -3.32 -4.75 14.55
N ARG A 215 -2.78 -5.95 14.29
CA ARG A 215 -3.59 -7.16 14.14
C ARG A 215 -4.36 -7.49 15.42
N GLY A 216 -3.79 -7.24 16.59
CA GLY A 216 -4.43 -7.49 17.89
C GLY A 216 -5.50 -6.48 18.27
N ARG A 217 -5.67 -5.40 17.50
CA ARG A 217 -6.73 -4.41 17.74
C ARG A 217 -8.08 -4.84 17.16
N TRP A 218 -8.10 -5.80 16.26
CA TRP A 218 -9.34 -6.30 15.67
C TRP A 218 -10.03 -7.28 16.62
N ARG A 219 -11.27 -6.97 17.01
CA ARG A 219 -12.08 -7.83 17.88
C ARG A 219 -13.56 -7.77 17.52
N ALA A 220 -14.34 -8.73 18.01
CA ALA A 220 -15.79 -8.66 17.94
C ALA A 220 -16.33 -7.51 18.85
N PRO A 221 -17.46 -6.89 18.47
CA PRO A 221 -18.19 -5.99 19.36
C PRO A 221 -18.61 -6.67 20.67
N THR A 222 -18.69 -5.87 21.73
CA THR A 222 -19.09 -6.28 23.07
C THR A 222 -20.15 -5.31 23.61
N SER A 223 -20.87 -5.69 24.66
CA SER A 223 -21.89 -4.83 25.29
C SER A 223 -21.34 -3.54 25.90
N ARG A 224 -20.02 -3.39 25.99
CA ARG A 224 -19.35 -2.18 26.51
C ARG A 224 -19.07 -1.14 25.44
N ASP A 225 -19.16 -1.51 24.17
CA ASP A 225 -18.82 -0.64 23.06
C ASP A 225 -19.88 0.46 22.88
N ASN A 226 -19.43 1.71 22.88
CA ASN A 226 -20.26 2.89 22.76
C ASN A 226 -19.57 3.94 21.90
N GLY A 227 -20.33 4.62 21.05
CA GLY A 227 -19.84 5.67 20.15
C GLY A 227 -19.48 5.16 18.76
N ASP A 228 -18.80 6.00 18.00
CA ASP A 228 -18.47 5.77 16.59
C ASP A 228 -17.16 4.97 16.48
N MET A 229 -17.19 3.82 15.80
CA MET A 229 -16.06 2.89 15.72
C MET A 229 -15.83 2.43 14.27
N VAL A 230 -14.55 2.32 13.89
CA VAL A 230 -14.16 1.71 12.61
C VAL A 230 -14.40 0.21 12.67
N ALA A 231 -14.99 -0.33 11.61
CA ALA A 231 -15.37 -1.73 11.54
C ALA A 231 -15.11 -2.34 10.16
N ARG A 232 -15.08 -3.67 10.13
CA ARG A 232 -15.06 -4.49 8.92
C ARG A 232 -16.31 -5.37 8.91
N ARG A 233 -17.14 -5.18 7.89
CA ARG A 233 -18.38 -5.92 7.68
C ARG A 233 -18.15 -6.99 6.60
N PRO A 234 -18.37 -8.28 6.91
CA PRO A 234 -18.34 -9.32 5.90
C PRO A 234 -19.36 -9.07 4.80
N GLN A 235 -19.01 -9.43 3.57
CA GLN A 235 -19.93 -9.45 2.44
C GLN A 235 -19.86 -10.80 1.73
N ALA A 236 -20.94 -11.19 1.06
CA ALA A 236 -21.05 -12.51 0.42
C ALA A 236 -19.92 -12.80 -0.57
N TYR A 237 -19.40 -11.76 -1.23
CA TYR A 237 -18.30 -11.87 -2.20
C TYR A 237 -17.38 -10.64 -2.09
N GLY A 238 -16.07 -10.85 -2.14
CA GLY A 238 -15.07 -9.77 -2.05
C GLY A 238 -14.46 -9.62 -0.66
N ALA A 239 -13.60 -8.61 -0.50
CA ALA A 239 -12.99 -8.30 0.79
C ALA A 239 -13.99 -7.57 1.70
N ASP A 240 -13.89 -7.73 3.01
CA ASP A 240 -14.78 -7.07 3.96
C ASP A 240 -14.87 -5.55 3.72
N LEU A 241 -16.08 -5.01 3.88
CA LEU A 241 -16.34 -3.59 3.70
C LEU A 241 -15.82 -2.82 4.90
N TRP A 242 -15.15 -1.71 4.64
CA TRP A 242 -14.76 -0.76 5.68
C TRP A 242 -15.97 0.09 6.04
N CYS A 243 -16.27 0.18 7.32
CA CYS A 243 -17.45 0.91 7.81
C CYS A 243 -17.10 1.77 9.02
N LEU A 244 -17.85 2.85 9.20
CA LEU A 244 -17.99 3.56 10.47
C LEU A 244 -19.35 3.20 11.06
N ILE A 245 -19.37 2.73 12.31
CA ILE A 245 -20.59 2.27 12.96
C ILE A 245 -20.76 2.96 14.30
N ARG A 246 -21.95 3.47 14.58
CA ARG A 246 -22.32 3.96 15.90
C ARG A 246 -22.88 2.82 16.74
N PHE A 247 -22.26 2.58 17.88
CA PHE A 247 -22.72 1.61 18.87
C PHE A 247 -23.37 2.29 20.07
N GLU A 248 -24.43 1.66 20.57
CA GLU A 248 -25.04 1.96 21.86
C GLU A 248 -25.12 0.65 22.66
N SER A 249 -24.34 0.54 23.73
CA SER A 249 -24.22 -0.67 24.56
C SER A 249 -23.95 -1.95 23.74
N GLY A 250 -23.07 -1.85 22.75
CA GLY A 250 -22.71 -2.95 21.84
C GLY A 250 -23.70 -3.23 20.72
N VAL A 251 -24.80 -2.50 20.63
CA VAL A 251 -25.78 -2.63 19.55
C VAL A 251 -25.45 -1.62 18.44
N PRO A 252 -25.24 -2.05 17.18
CA PRO A 252 -25.01 -1.14 16.07
C PRO A 252 -26.32 -0.44 15.69
N GLY A 253 -26.33 0.89 15.71
CA GLY A 253 -27.52 1.70 15.40
C GLY A 253 -27.45 2.43 14.07
N ARG A 254 -26.27 2.90 13.65
CA ARG A 254 -26.05 3.58 12.37
C ARG A 254 -24.79 3.09 11.71
N LEU A 255 -24.81 3.00 10.38
CA LEU A 255 -23.68 2.55 9.58
C LEU A 255 -23.47 3.46 8.37
N MET A 256 -22.21 3.79 8.12
CA MET A 256 -21.73 4.41 6.90
C MET A 256 -20.56 3.58 6.35
N GLU A 257 -20.48 3.40 5.04
CA GLU A 257 -19.38 2.68 4.39
C GLU A 257 -18.30 3.65 3.92
N PHE A 258 -17.04 3.19 3.97
CA PHE A 258 -15.90 3.87 3.35
C PHE A 258 -15.64 3.31 1.93
N PRO A 259 -15.15 4.12 0.98
CA PRO A 259 -14.89 5.56 1.12
C PRO A 259 -16.19 6.38 1.11
N ALA A 260 -16.19 7.48 1.86
CA ALA A 260 -17.28 8.44 1.93
C ALA A 260 -16.96 9.75 1.20
N ASP A 261 -15.68 10.11 1.02
CA ASP A 261 -15.27 11.34 0.33
C ASP A 261 -15.10 11.12 -1.18
N ASP A 262 -14.31 10.11 -1.55
CA ASP A 262 -13.97 9.83 -2.94
C ASP A 262 -14.18 8.34 -3.25
N PRO A 263 -15.18 7.97 -4.07
CA PRO A 263 -15.47 6.57 -4.40
C PRO A 263 -14.33 5.85 -5.13
N VAL A 264 -13.35 6.59 -5.65
CA VAL A 264 -12.16 6.04 -6.31
C VAL A 264 -11.09 5.64 -5.29
N LEU A 265 -11.09 6.20 -4.09
CA LEU A 265 -10.09 5.88 -3.07
C LEU A 265 -10.42 4.57 -2.33
N PRO A 266 -9.40 3.80 -1.90
CA PRO A 266 -9.64 2.64 -1.05
C PRO A 266 -10.26 3.05 0.30
N GLY A 267 -11.40 2.46 0.68
CA GLY A 267 -12.07 2.79 1.95
C GLY A 267 -11.20 2.58 3.21
N ARG A 268 -10.17 1.73 3.13
CA ARG A 268 -9.18 1.55 4.20
C ARG A 268 -8.41 2.84 4.52
N ASP A 269 -8.17 3.70 3.52
CA ASP A 269 -7.37 4.91 3.69
C ASP A 269 -8.09 5.90 4.60
N GLU A 270 -9.39 6.10 4.35
CA GLU A 270 -10.27 6.92 5.20
C GLU A 270 -10.46 6.29 6.57
N ALA A 271 -10.66 4.96 6.64
CA ALA A 271 -10.83 4.25 7.91
C ALA A 271 -9.59 4.35 8.81
N TRP A 272 -8.39 4.15 8.25
CA TRP A 272 -7.14 4.28 9.00
C TRP A 272 -6.87 5.71 9.42
N ARG A 273 -7.16 6.71 8.57
CA ARG A 273 -7.03 8.13 8.95
C ARG A 273 -8.03 8.49 10.05
N TYR A 274 -9.27 8.02 9.98
CA TYR A 274 -10.26 8.21 11.04
C TYR A 274 -9.78 7.58 12.36
N GLN A 275 -9.27 6.34 12.31
CA GLN A 275 -8.72 5.70 13.51
C GLN A 275 -7.55 6.48 14.10
N ALA A 276 -6.64 7.00 13.27
CA ALA A 276 -5.53 7.83 13.73
C ALA A 276 -6.02 9.09 14.47
N ALA A 277 -7.09 9.72 13.99
CA ALA A 277 -7.73 10.85 14.67
C ALA A 277 -8.32 10.44 16.03
N VAL A 278 -8.99 9.29 16.10
CA VAL A 278 -9.56 8.75 17.36
C VAL A 278 -8.46 8.46 18.37
N ASP A 279 -7.39 7.79 17.94
CA ASP A 279 -6.25 7.44 18.77
C ASP A 279 -5.57 8.70 19.33
N ALA A 280 -5.39 9.73 18.49
CA ALA A 280 -4.84 11.02 18.90
C ALA A 280 -5.73 11.74 19.93
N LEU A 281 -7.05 11.81 19.73
CA LEU A 281 -7.96 12.44 20.70
C LEU A 281 -8.04 11.73 22.05
N ARG A 282 -7.79 10.42 22.06
CA ARG A 282 -7.72 9.64 23.30
C ARG A 282 -6.39 9.79 24.05
N GLY A 283 -5.45 10.58 23.52
CA GLY A 283 -4.12 10.74 24.09
C GLY A 283 -3.21 9.52 23.88
N ALA A 284 -3.54 8.65 22.92
CA ALA A 284 -2.75 7.48 22.55
C ALA A 284 -2.51 7.45 21.03
N PRO A 285 -1.89 8.50 20.45
CA PRO A 285 -1.70 8.60 19.01
C PRO A 285 -0.92 7.41 18.44
N GLN A 286 -1.15 7.16 17.16
CA GLN A 286 -0.33 6.23 16.38
C GLN A 286 1.14 6.62 16.46
N ARG A 287 2.03 5.64 16.40
CA ARG A 287 3.47 5.86 16.61
C ARG A 287 4.30 5.38 15.44
N PHE A 288 5.37 6.08 15.16
CA PHE A 288 6.45 5.62 14.31
C PHE A 288 7.78 5.73 15.06
N ARG A 289 8.70 4.82 14.78
CA ARG A 289 10.03 4.82 15.41
C ARG A 289 11.08 5.23 14.40
N VAL A 290 11.94 6.17 14.78
CA VAL A 290 13.08 6.59 13.96
C VAL A 290 14.35 5.95 14.50
N ARG A 291 15.01 5.16 13.66
CA ARG A 291 16.34 4.57 13.89
C ARG A 291 17.36 5.33 13.05
N ARG A 292 18.37 5.90 13.69
CA ARG A 292 19.50 6.53 13.00
C ARG A 292 20.50 5.45 12.57
N GLY A 293 21.20 5.69 11.47
CA GLY A 293 22.32 4.83 11.07
C GLY A 293 23.51 4.93 12.03
N SER A 294 24.57 4.21 11.69
CA SER A 294 25.79 4.11 12.49
C SER A 294 26.54 5.43 12.54
N THR A 295 26.46 6.22 11.47
CA THR A 295 27.05 7.56 11.38
C THR A 295 25.97 8.63 11.31
N PRO A 296 26.28 9.89 11.70
CA PRO A 296 25.33 11.00 11.58
C PRO A 296 24.90 11.34 10.15
N GLU A 297 25.65 10.88 9.14
CA GLU A 297 25.38 11.13 7.72
C GLU A 297 24.53 10.01 7.08
N ASP A 298 24.37 8.89 7.78
CA ASP A 298 23.62 7.75 7.29
C ASP A 298 22.12 8.06 7.18
N ASP A 299 21.48 7.37 6.23
CA ASP A 299 20.03 7.34 6.11
C ASP A 299 19.36 6.91 7.43
N THR A 300 18.16 7.42 7.62
CA THR A 300 17.32 7.10 8.77
C THR A 300 16.30 6.04 8.42
N THR A 301 16.04 5.10 9.32
CA THR A 301 14.97 4.11 9.14
C THR A 301 13.75 4.49 9.95
N PHE A 302 12.61 4.63 9.29
CA PHE A 302 11.29 4.82 9.89
C PHE A 302 10.59 3.48 9.99
N ASP A 303 10.27 3.06 11.21
CA ASP A 303 9.51 1.84 11.48
C ASP A 303 8.05 2.17 11.83
N PHE A 304 7.12 1.40 11.26
CA PHE A 304 5.69 1.57 11.48
C PHE A 304 5.10 0.33 12.14
N PHE A 305 4.19 0.53 13.09
CA PHE A 305 3.55 -0.57 13.85
C PHE A 305 2.11 -0.85 13.42
N GLY A 306 1.55 0.03 12.59
CA GLY A 306 0.26 -0.09 11.96
C GLY A 306 0.33 0.32 10.49
N PRO A 307 -0.71 0.01 9.72
CA PRO A 307 -0.80 0.41 8.33
C PRO A 307 -0.90 1.94 8.20
N LEU A 308 -0.44 2.45 7.07
CA LEU A 308 -0.61 3.85 6.70
C LEU A 308 -1.67 3.98 5.59
N PRO A 309 -2.50 5.03 5.62
CA PRO A 309 -3.30 5.42 4.45
C PRO A 309 -2.42 5.56 3.20
N GLY A 310 -2.98 5.24 2.03
CA GLY A 310 -2.27 5.24 0.76
C GLY A 310 -1.54 6.55 0.45
N PHE A 311 -2.11 7.71 0.80
CA PHE A 311 -1.42 9.00 0.60
C PHE A 311 -0.12 9.10 1.41
N ALA A 312 -0.09 8.62 2.65
CA ALA A 312 1.10 8.66 3.48
C ALA A 312 2.14 7.64 3.02
N ALA A 313 1.70 6.44 2.62
CA ALA A 313 2.58 5.44 2.01
C ALA A 313 3.23 5.97 0.72
N ARG A 314 2.47 6.63 -0.17
CA ARG A 314 3.00 7.25 -1.40
C ARG A 314 3.98 8.37 -1.11
N TYR A 315 3.73 9.18 -0.08
CA TYR A 315 4.67 10.22 0.34
C TYR A 315 6.02 9.62 0.75
N LEU A 316 6.00 8.57 1.57
CA LEU A 316 7.21 7.84 1.98
C LEU A 316 7.94 7.19 0.80
N GLN A 317 7.23 6.67 -0.20
CA GLN A 317 7.84 6.12 -1.42
C GLN A 317 8.54 7.19 -2.27
N ILE A 318 8.04 8.42 -2.25
CA ILE A 318 8.76 9.54 -2.87
C ILE A 318 10.02 9.85 -2.07
N ALA A 319 9.88 9.97 -0.74
CA ALA A 319 10.94 10.42 0.15
C ALA A 319 12.05 9.39 0.37
N GLY A 320 11.75 8.09 0.29
CA GLY A 320 12.69 7.03 0.66
C GLY A 320 12.35 5.67 0.06
N LEU A 321 13.11 4.66 0.50
CA LEU A 321 13.05 3.28 0.05
C LEU A 321 12.23 2.45 1.05
N ALA A 322 11.23 1.73 0.58
CA ALA A 322 10.52 0.76 1.40
C ALA A 322 11.45 -0.40 1.81
N LEU A 323 11.61 -0.61 3.11
CA LEU A 323 12.20 -1.81 3.67
C LEU A 323 11.02 -2.70 4.09
N GLY A 324 11.04 -3.99 3.77
CA GLY A 324 9.96 -4.92 4.15
C GLY A 324 9.75 -5.03 5.68
N LYS A 325 9.34 -6.22 6.15
CA LYS A 325 9.22 -6.46 7.60
C LYS A 325 10.60 -6.34 8.25
N THR A 326 10.75 -5.44 9.21
CA THR A 326 11.93 -5.36 10.08
C THR A 326 11.58 -5.79 11.49
N GLN A 327 12.57 -6.17 12.29
CA GLN A 327 12.31 -6.73 13.61
C GLN A 327 11.54 -5.75 14.51
N GLY A 328 10.36 -6.18 14.95
CA GLY A 328 9.47 -5.39 15.81
C GLY A 328 8.68 -4.30 15.09
N ALA A 329 8.69 -4.27 13.75
CA ALA A 329 7.89 -3.35 12.94
C ALA A 329 7.00 -4.12 11.95
N LEU A 330 5.88 -3.52 11.57
CA LEU A 330 5.02 -4.05 10.51
C LEU A 330 5.69 -3.89 9.14
N PHE A 331 6.33 -2.74 8.91
CA PHE A 331 7.17 -2.43 7.76
C PHE A 331 8.04 -1.21 8.10
N SER A 332 9.02 -0.93 7.25
CA SER A 332 9.91 0.21 7.45
C SER A 332 10.21 0.97 6.16
N PHE A 333 10.79 2.16 6.30
CA PHE A 333 11.32 2.94 5.18
C PHE A 333 12.70 3.46 5.52
N ARG A 334 13.66 3.31 4.61
CA ARG A 334 14.94 4.01 4.65
C ARG A 334 14.77 5.37 3.97
N VAL A 335 14.96 6.44 4.71
CA VAL A 335 14.76 7.81 4.26
C VAL A 335 16.09 8.54 4.35
N PRO A 336 16.53 9.22 3.27
CA PRO A 336 17.71 10.08 3.28
C PRO A 336 17.65 11.08 4.42
N LEU A 337 18.79 11.32 5.07
CA LEU A 337 18.87 12.23 6.22
C LEU A 337 18.25 13.62 5.94
N ALA A 338 18.44 14.12 4.71
CA ALA A 338 17.90 15.41 4.28
C ALA A 338 16.36 15.46 4.26
N ALA A 339 15.68 14.32 4.12
CA ALA A 339 14.22 14.21 4.08
C ALA A 339 13.61 13.79 5.43
N THR A 340 14.41 13.46 6.44
CA THR A 340 13.92 12.96 7.74
C THR A 340 12.97 13.95 8.42
N GLN A 341 13.31 15.25 8.43
CA GLN A 341 12.48 16.27 9.09
C GLN A 341 11.13 16.43 8.38
N ASP A 342 11.14 16.51 7.05
CA ASP A 342 9.94 16.65 6.24
C ASP A 342 9.00 15.45 6.40
N VAL A 343 9.56 14.23 6.43
CA VAL A 343 8.78 13.00 6.67
C VAL A 343 8.17 12.98 8.06
N SER A 344 8.94 13.30 9.11
CA SER A 344 8.40 13.37 10.47
C SER A 344 7.29 14.42 10.58
N ALA A 345 7.51 15.62 10.04
CA ALA A 345 6.50 16.68 10.04
C ALA A 345 5.23 16.25 9.29
N PHE A 346 5.38 15.65 8.11
CA PHE A 346 4.25 15.16 7.33
C PHE A 346 3.42 14.12 8.09
N LEU A 347 4.05 13.15 8.77
CA LEU A 347 3.34 12.12 9.54
C LEU A 347 2.64 12.70 10.77
N THR A 348 3.28 13.66 11.45
CA THR A 348 2.68 14.36 12.59
C THR A 348 1.53 15.26 12.17
N ASP A 349 1.66 16.01 11.08
CA ASP A 349 0.64 16.97 10.64
C ASP A 349 -0.57 16.28 10.00
N MET A 350 -0.34 15.24 9.19
CA MET A 350 -1.40 14.60 8.41
C MET A 350 -2.09 13.42 9.11
N LEU A 351 -1.39 12.78 10.05
CA LEU A 351 -1.86 11.58 10.76
C LEU A 351 -1.76 11.70 12.28
N TRP A 352 -1.31 12.85 12.80
CA TRP A 352 -1.22 13.11 14.26
C TRP A 352 -0.40 12.04 14.98
N MET A 353 0.64 11.53 14.31
CA MET A 353 1.50 10.49 14.85
C MET A 353 2.59 11.07 15.76
N ASP A 354 2.92 10.32 16.81
CA ASP A 354 4.06 10.61 17.67
C ASP A 354 5.31 9.86 17.20
N GLN A 355 6.44 10.59 17.22
CA GLN A 355 7.75 10.02 16.99
C GLN A 355 8.28 9.37 18.27
N GLU A 356 8.73 8.12 18.15
CA GLU A 356 9.57 7.46 19.14
C GLU A 356 11.03 7.49 18.68
N GLU A 357 11.93 8.02 19.51
CA GLU A 357 13.36 7.80 19.29
C GLU A 357 13.73 6.37 19.74
N ALA A 358 14.41 5.63 18.87
CA ALA A 358 15.06 4.39 19.30
C ALA A 358 16.23 4.72 20.23
N ALA A 359 16.38 3.96 21.33
CA ALA A 359 17.59 4.02 22.14
C ALA A 359 18.81 3.70 21.25
N ARG A 360 19.90 4.47 21.37
CA ARG A 360 21.14 4.21 20.61
C ARG A 360 21.62 2.77 20.89
N GLY A 361 21.69 1.94 19.86
CA GLY A 361 22.41 0.65 19.90
C GLY A 361 21.57 -0.62 20.12
N VAL A 362 20.41 -0.75 19.48
CA VAL A 362 19.74 -2.06 19.32
C VAL A 362 19.62 -2.42 17.84
#